data_AF-A0A855UHF4-F1
#
_entry.id   AF-A0A855UHF4-F1
#
_cell.length_a   1.000
_cell.length_b   1.000
_cell.length_c   1.000
_cell.angle_alpha   90.00
_cell.angle_beta   90.00
_cell.angle_gamma   90.00
#
_symmetry.space_group_name_H-M   'P 1'
#
loop_
_entity.id
_entity.type
_entity.pdbx_description
1 polymer ?
#
loop_
_entity_poly.entity_id
_entity_poly.type
_entity_poly.pdbx_seq_one_letter_code
_entity_poly.pdbx_strand_id
1 'polypeptide(L)' 'MVECLTSPNPRITEREVQKDMFRWLPVIAGIATKDEVEIATAEELAVWNEVAYQKINLTKSRGGVI' A
#
# COMPACT_ATOMS: atom_id res chain seq x y z
N MET A 1 26.89 -28.37 -0.62
CA MET A 1 26.50 -26.96 -0.78
C MET A 1 25.10 -26.98 -1.36
N VAL A 2 24.08 -26.55 -0.61
CA VAL A 2 22.70 -26.51 -1.11
C VAL A 2 22.58 -25.25 -1.95
N GLU A 3 22.37 -25.40 -3.25
CA GLU A 3 22.08 -24.26 -4.12
C GLU A 3 20.74 -23.67 -3.71
N CYS A 4 20.75 -22.44 -3.20
CA CYS A 4 19.54 -21.66 -2.98
C CYS A 4 18.95 -21.25 -4.34
N LEU A 5 18.31 -22.19 -5.03
CA LEU A 5 17.49 -21.93 -6.23
C LEU A 5 16.17 -21.27 -5.84
N THR A 6 16.22 -20.08 -5.24
CA THR A 6 15.01 -19.30 -4.96
C THR A 6 15.30 -17.81 -5.11
N SER A 7 15.67 -17.37 -6.31
CA SER A 7 15.36 -16.00 -6.68
C SER A 7 13.83 -15.92 -6.85
N PRO A 8 13.12 -15.11 -6.06
CA PRO A 8 11.66 -15.04 -6.17
C PRO A 8 11.31 -14.50 -7.56
N ASN A 9 10.36 -15.15 -8.23
CA ASN A 9 9.89 -14.70 -9.54
C ASN A 9 9.35 -13.26 -9.38
N PRO A 10 9.88 -12.27 -10.11
CA PRO A 10 9.52 -10.86 -9.91
C PRO A 10 8.03 -10.61 -10.12
N ARG A 11 7.37 -11.35 -11.02
CA ARG A 11 5.92 -11.24 -11.25
C ARG A 11 5.08 -11.77 -10.09
N ILE A 12 5.55 -12.81 -9.43
CA ILE A 12 4.88 -13.35 -8.24
C ILE A 12 5.04 -12.35 -7.09
N THR A 13 6.25 -11.83 -6.91
CA THR A 13 6.55 -10.82 -5.90
C THR A 13 5.70 -9.57 -6.06
N GLU A 14 5.62 -9.02 -7.28
CA GLU A 14 4.79 -7.86 -7.59
C GLU A 14 3.32 -8.11 -7.29
N ARG A 15 2.79 -9.28 -7.67
CA ARG A 15 1.41 -9.67 -7.40
C ARG A 15 1.11 -9.77 -5.91
N GLU A 16 2.00 -10.38 -5.12
CA GLU A 16 1.83 -10.47 -3.67
C GLU A 16 1.87 -9.09 -3.01
N VAL A 17 2.78 -8.20 -3.44
CA VAL A 17 2.83 -6.81 -2.95
C VAL A 17 1.55 -6.05 -3.30
N GLN A 18 1.04 -6.21 -4.52
CA GLN A 18 -0.17 -5.52 -5.00
C GLN A 18 -1.43 -5.95 -4.24
N LYS A 19 -1.53 -7.20 -3.77
CA LYS A 19 -2.71 -7.70 -3.04
C LYS A 19 -3.02 -6.89 -1.79
N ASP A 20 -1.98 -6.59 -1.01
CA ASP A 20 -2.13 -5.86 0.25
C ASP A 20 -1.88 -4.36 0.10
N MET A 21 -1.49 -3.89 -1.09
CA MET A 21 -1.16 -2.49 -1.31
C MET A 21 -2.34 -1.56 -0.98
N PHE A 22 -3.56 -1.91 -1.40
CA PHE A 22 -4.76 -1.14 -1.08
C PHE A 22 -5.17 -1.22 0.39
N ARG A 23 -4.80 -2.29 1.08
CA ARG A 23 -5.06 -2.39 2.52
C ARG A 23 -4.14 -1.44 3.30
N TRP A 24 -2.88 -1.34 2.89
CA TRP A 24 -1.88 -0.53 3.58
C TRP A 24 -1.72 0.88 3.03
N LEU A 25 -2.37 1.23 1.91
CA LEU A 25 -2.30 2.55 1.29
C LEU A 25 -2.60 3.70 2.27
N PRO A 26 -3.59 3.61 3.18
CA PRO A 26 -3.84 4.67 4.15
C PRO A 26 -2.70 4.83 5.15
N VAL A 27 -2.02 3.73 5.51
CA VAL A 27 -0.85 3.76 6.39
C VAL A 27 0.34 4.40 5.69
N ILE A 28 0.61 4.00 4.45
CA ILE A 28 1.69 4.55 3.62
C ILE A 28 1.50 6.05 3.40
N ALA A 29 0.27 6.47 3.13
CA ALA A 29 -0.07 7.87 2.96
C ALA A 29 -0.13 8.66 4.29
N GLY A 30 0.05 8.02 5.45
CA GLY A 30 -0.04 8.65 6.77
C GLY A 30 -1.44 9.22 7.05
N ILE A 31 -2.48 8.51 6.63
CA ILE A 31 -3.90 8.80 6.89
C ILE A 31 -4.40 8.01 8.09
N ALA A 32 -3.93 6.77 8.26
CA ALA A 32 -4.30 5.87 9.35
C ALA A 32 -3.07 5.13 9.89
N THR A 33 -3.20 4.59 11.10
CA THR A 33 -2.23 3.68 11.70
C THR A 33 -2.51 2.23 11.31
N LYS A 34 -1.55 1.35 11.59
CA LYS A 34 -1.71 -0.08 11.37
C LYS A 34 -2.90 -0.65 12.16
N ASP A 35 -2.99 -0.27 13.44
CA ASP A 35 -4.03 -0.78 14.34
C ASP A 35 -5.43 -0.37 13.88
N GLU A 36 -5.58 0.87 13.37
CA GLU A 36 -6.85 1.36 12.81
C GLU A 36 -7.26 0.60 11.55
N VAL A 37 -6.32 0.30 10.65
CA VAL A 37 -6.59 -0.47 9.42
C VAL A 37 -6.95 -1.93 9.72
N GLU A 38 -6.42 -2.51 10.80
CA GLU A 38 -6.72 -3.88 11.18
C GLU A 38 -8.14 -4.07 11.71
N ILE A 39 -8.74 -3.03 12.31
CA ILE A 39 -10.12 -3.08 12.84
C ILE A 39 -11.14 -2.39 11.91
N ALA A 40 -10.68 -1.70 10.86
CA ALA A 40 -11.54 -0.95 9.95
C ALA A 40 -12.51 -1.87 9.18
N THR A 41 -13.73 -1.37 9.01
CA THR A 41 -14.68 -1.95 8.07
C THR A 41 -14.24 -1.72 6.62
N ALA A 42 -14.77 -2.51 5.69
CA ALA A 42 -14.47 -2.35 4.26
C ALA A 42 -14.88 -0.96 3.73
N GLU A 43 -15.95 -0.37 4.28
CA GLU A 43 -16.43 0.96 3.90
C GLU A 43 -15.46 2.06 4.38
N GLU A 44 -15.03 2.01 5.64
CA GLU A 44 -14.05 2.95 6.19
C GLU A 44 -12.72 2.88 5.43
N LEU A 45 -12.25 1.66 5.15
CA LEU A 45 -11.02 1.44 4.40
C LEU A 45 -11.11 2.01 2.98
N ALA A 46 -12.27 1.89 2.32
CA ALA A 46 -12.49 2.46 0.99
C ALA A 46 -12.42 3.99 1.02
N VAL A 47 -13.02 4.63 2.02
CA VAL A 47 -12.95 6.10 2.21
C VAL A 47 -11.50 6.54 2.45
N TRP A 48 -10.78 5.86 3.33
CA TRP A 48 -9.39 6.21 3.63
C TRP A 48 -8.46 6.02 2.43
N ASN A 49 -8.72 5.00 1.60
CA ASN A 49 -8.02 4.81 0.33
C ASN A 49 -8.23 5.98 -0.62
N GLU A 50 -9.47 6.47 -0.75
CA GLU A 50 -9.78 7.62 -1.59
C GLU A 50 -9.06 8.89 -1.08
N VAL A 51 -9.06 9.13 0.23
CA VAL A 51 -8.32 10.24 0.83
C VAL A 51 -6.81 10.10 0.60
N ALA A 52 -6.27 8.90 0.73
CA ALA A 52 -4.86 8.61 0.46
C ALA A 52 -4.49 8.91 -1.01
N TYR A 53 -5.34 8.52 -1.97
CA TYR A 53 -5.16 8.84 -3.38
C TYR A 53 -5.14 10.35 -3.64
N GLN A 54 -6.09 11.09 -3.06
CA GLN A 54 -6.13 12.54 -3.21
C GLN A 54 -4.88 13.21 -2.63
N LYS A 55 -4.41 12.78 -1.45
CA LYS A 55 -3.18 13.28 -0.84
C LYS A 55 -1.96 13.01 -1.73
N ILE A 56 -1.83 11.80 -2.28
CA ILE A 56 -0.75 11.43 -3.21
C ILE A 56 -0.80 12.31 -4.46
N ASN A 57 -1.99 12.51 -5.04
CA ASN A 57 -2.17 13.33 -6.24
C ASN A 57 -1.79 14.80 -5.98
N LEU A 58 -2.17 15.34 -4.84
CA LEU A 58 -1.79 16.70 -4.40
C LEU A 58 -0.28 16.82 -4.14
N THR A 59 0.35 15.77 -3.65
CA THR A 59 1.81 15.75 -3.40
C THR A 59 2.57 15.73 -4.71
N LYS A 60 2.15 14.88 -5.67
CA LYS A 60 2.72 14.80 -7.02
C LYS A 60 2.57 16.11 -7.79
N SER A 61 1.40 16.74 -7.74
CA SER A 61 1.14 17.99 -8.47
C SER A 61 1.95 19.18 -7.92
N ARG A 62 2.38 19.12 -6.66
CA ARG A 62 3.23 20.14 -6.02
C ARG A 62 4.74 19.91 -6.20
N GLY A 63 5.15 18.95 -7.02
CA GLY A 63 6.57 18.62 -7.23
C GLY A 63 7.20 17.83 -6.07
N GLY A 64 6.39 17.25 -5.19
CA GLY A 64 6.87 16.35 -4.15
C GLY A 64 7.30 15.01 -4.74
N VAL A 65 8.58 14.66 -4.55
CA VAL A 65 9.09 13.30 -4.78
C VAL A 65 8.66 12.46 -3.57
N ILE A 66 7.90 11.40 -3.82
CA ILE A 66 7.49 10.40 -2.82
C ILE A 66 8.58 9.33 -2.75
#